data_AF-A0A1C5D2C0-F1
#
_entry.id   AF-A0A1C5D2C0-F1
#
_cell.length_a   1.000
_cell.length_b   1.000
_cell.length_c   1.000
_cell.angle_alpha   90.00
_cell.angle_beta   90.00
_cell.angle_gamma   90.00
#
_symmetry.space_group_name_H-M   'P 1'
#
loop_
_entity.id
_entity.type
_entity.pdbx_description
1 polymer ?
#
loop_
_entity_poly.entity_id
_entity_poly.type
_entity_poly.pdbx_seq_one_letter_code
_entity_poly.pdbx_strand_id
1 'polypeptide(L)' 'MAGGEQTEAALNAEESWWAAIEHAAGCPDCRTPGVVCQTGERLLSVYETAAQLARAEEST' A
#
# COMPACT_ATOMS: atom_id res chain seq x y z
N MET A 1 -4.67 6.14 -27.82
CA MET A 1 -3.68 5.22 -27.23
C MET A 1 -3.87 5.30 -25.73
N ALA A 2 -4.48 4.29 -25.13
CA ALA A 2 -4.68 4.21 -23.68
C ALA A 2 -4.04 2.89 -23.26
N GLY A 3 -2.95 2.93 -22.50
CA GLY A 3 -2.24 1.70 -22.12
C GLY A 3 -0.72 1.81 -22.00
N GLY A 4 -0.19 2.96 -21.60
CA GLY A 4 1.20 3.05 -21.13
C GLY A 4 1.26 3.15 -19.61
N GLU A 5 0.44 4.03 -19.04
CA GLU A 5 0.26 4.21 -17.61
C GLU A 5 -1.05 3.54 -17.16
N GLN A 6 -1.05 2.24 -16.84
CA GLN A 6 -1.84 1.86 -15.67
C GLN A 6 -1.13 2.57 -14.52
N THR A 7 -1.77 3.58 -13.93
CA THR A 7 -1.07 4.73 -13.37
C THR A 7 0.06 4.31 -12.45
N GLU A 8 1.24 4.93 -12.57
CA GLU A 8 2.41 4.58 -11.78
C GLU A 8 2.08 4.57 -10.28
N ALA A 9 1.16 5.44 -9.84
CA ALA A 9 0.58 5.41 -8.50
C ALA A 9 -0.21 4.14 -8.18
N ALA A 10 -0.99 3.57 -9.11
CA ALA A 10 -1.67 2.29 -8.92
C ALA A 10 -0.68 1.12 -8.80
N LEU A 11 0.39 1.11 -9.58
CA LEU A 11 1.46 0.10 -9.46
C LEU A 11 2.20 0.22 -8.12
N ASN A 12 2.53 1.44 -7.70
CA ASN A 12 3.11 1.70 -6.39
C ASN A 12 2.17 1.31 -5.25
N ALA A 13 0.85 1.49 -5.42
CA ALA A 13 -0.16 1.05 -4.45
C ALA A 13 -0.18 -0.48 -4.36
N GLU A 14 -0.14 -1.19 -5.48
CA GLU A 14 -0.11 -2.66 -5.47
C GLU A 14 1.17 -3.20 -4.81
N GLU A 15 2.33 -2.64 -5.13
CA GLU A 15 3.62 -3.04 -4.54
C GLU A 15 3.65 -2.79 -3.02
N SER A 16 3.24 -1.60 -2.58
CA SER A 16 3.20 -1.25 -1.16
C SER A 16 2.19 -2.08 -0.37
N TRP A 17 1.06 -2.45 -0.99
CA TRP A 17 0.09 -3.37 -0.41
C TRP A 17 0.69 -4.77 -0.20
N TRP A 18 1.39 -5.30 -1.21
CA TRP A 18 2.07 -6.60 -1.08
C TRP A 18 3.13 -6.57 0.02
N ALA A 19 3.95 -5.52 0.08
CA ALA A 19 4.96 -5.36 1.14
C ALA A 19 4.32 -5.33 2.54
N ALA A 20 3.16 -4.69 2.70
CA ALA A 20 2.41 -4.68 3.96
C ALA A 20 1.91 -6.09 4.34
N ILE A 21 1.40 -6.86 3.38
CA ILE A 21 0.93 -8.24 3.62
C ILE A 21 2.10 -9.15 3.99
N GLU A 22 3.20 -9.11 3.24
CA GLU A 22 4.40 -9.91 3.51
C GLU A 22 4.97 -9.60 4.90
N HIS A 23 5.00 -8.32 5.26
CA HIS A 23 5.41 -7.89 6.60
C HIS A 23 4.49 -8.44 7.69
N ALA A 24 3.17 -8.28 7.54
CA ALA A 24 2.19 -8.79 8.50
C ALA A 24 2.25 -10.32 8.63
N ALA A 25 2.53 -11.01 7.52
CA ALA A 25 2.73 -12.46 7.51
C ALA A 25 3.99 -12.86 8.30
N GLY A 26 5.03 -12.02 8.38
CA GLY A 26 6.28 -12.31 9.11
C GLY A 26 6.36 -11.73 10.53
N CYS A 27 5.60 -10.69 10.85
CA CYS A 27 5.76 -9.91 12.08
C CYS A 27 4.87 -10.43 13.23
N PRO A 28 5.44 -10.85 14.38
CA PRO A 28 4.66 -11.28 15.55
C PRO A 28 3.76 -10.18 16.12
N ASP A 29 4.22 -8.92 16.08
CA ASP A 29 3.46 -7.76 16.56
C ASP A 29 2.20 -7.57 15.72
N CYS A 30 2.30 -7.63 14.39
CA CYS A 30 1.14 -7.56 13.49
C CYS A 30 0.13 -8.70 13.67
N ARG A 31 0.59 -9.87 14.15
CA ARG A 31 -0.30 -11.01 14.45
C ARG A 31 -0.94 -10.93 15.83
N THR A 32 -0.48 -10.03 16.69
CA THR A 32 -0.96 -9.91 18.07
C THR A 32 -2.05 -8.83 18.13
N PRO A 33 -3.31 -9.20 18.42
CA PRO A 33 -4.38 -8.21 18.53
C PRO A 33 -4.07 -7.16 19.60
N GLY A 34 -4.27 -5.88 19.27
CA GLY A 34 -4.02 -4.76 20.18
C GLY A 34 -2.57 -4.31 20.26
N VAL A 35 -1.64 -4.96 19.55
CA VAL A 35 -0.27 -4.46 19.37
C VAL A 35 -0.19 -3.67 18.07
N VAL A 36 0.44 -2.50 18.15
CA VAL A 36 0.68 -1.64 16.99
C VAL A 36 2.10 -1.85 16.51
N CYS A 37 2.26 -2.20 15.24
CA CYS A 37 3.56 -2.31 14.58
C CYS A 37 3.84 -1.05 13.74
N GLN A 38 4.82 -0.25 14.16
CA GLN A 38 5.20 0.97 13.44
C GLN A 38 5.62 0.72 11.99
N THR A 39 6.26 -0.43 11.71
CA THR A 39 6.64 -0.80 10.34
C THR A 39 5.40 -1.12 9.50
N GLY A 40 4.44 -1.87 10.04
CA GLY A 40 3.17 -2.14 9.39
C GLY A 40 2.36 -0.86 9.12
N GLU A 41 2.28 0.04 10.11
CA GLU A 41 1.62 1.35 9.94
C GLU A 41 2.26 2.19 8.84
N ARG A 42 3.59 2.22 8.77
CA ARG A 42 4.30 2.93 7.71
C ARG A 42 3.98 2.34 6.33
N LEU A 43 3.99 1.01 6.19
CA LEU A 43 3.69 0.34 4.93
C LEU A 43 2.25 0.63 4.47
N LEU A 44 1.29 0.59 5.40
CA LEU A 44 -0.09 0.95 5.12
C LEU A 44 -0.24 2.42 4.72
N SER A 45 0.45 3.34 5.40
CA SER A 45 0.39 4.77 5.06
C SER A 45 0.94 5.07 3.65
N VAL A 46 1.99 4.36 3.23
CA VAL A 46 2.52 4.45 1.86
C VAL A 46 1.49 3.95 0.85
N TYR A 47 0.88 2.79 1.11
CA TYR A 47 -0.20 2.25 0.29
C TYR A 47 -1.38 3.22 0.17
N GLU A 48 -1.87 3.74 1.28
CA GLU A 48 -3.01 4.67 1.29
C GLU A 48 -2.71 5.94 0.49
N THR A 49 -1.48 6.45 0.58
CA THR A 49 -1.03 7.62 -0.19
C THR A 49 -1.00 7.29 -1.69
N ALA A 50 -0.40 6.17 -2.08
CA ALA A 50 -0.33 5.74 -3.47
C ALA A 50 -1.73 5.45 -4.05
N ALA A 51 -2.61 4.82 -3.27
CA ALA A 51 -3.99 4.55 -3.66
C ALA A 51 -4.81 5.84 -3.81
N GLN A 52 -4.58 6.86 -2.97
CA GLN A 52 -5.21 8.16 -3.13
C GLN A 52 -4.75 8.88 -4.40
N LEU A 53 -3.44 8.87 -4.68
CA LEU A 53 -2.88 9.44 -5.90
C LEU A 53 -3.46 8.75 -7.15
N ALA A 54 -3.51 7.42 -7.17
CA ALA A 54 -4.08 6.66 -8.26
C ALA A 54 -5.54 7.03 -8.55
N ARG A 55 -6.36 7.22 -7.50
CA ARG A 55 -7.76 7.65 -7.64
C ARG A 55 -7.90 9.09 -8.12
N ALA A 56 -7.00 9.98 -7.70
CA ALA A 56 -6.99 11.37 -8.13
C ALA A 56 -6.63 11.50 -9.61
N GLU A 57 -5.70 10.66 -10.08
CA GLU A 57 -5.31 10.56 -11.49
C GLU A 57 -6.44 9.97 -12.36
N GLU A 58 -7.19 8.99 -11.85
CA GLU A 58 -8.38 8.43 -12.54
C GLU A 58 -9.54 9.43 -12.65
N SER A 59 -9.60 10.43 -11.75
CA SER A 59 -10.66 11.44 -11.70
C SER A 59 -10.38 12.69 -12.55
N THR A 60 -9.24 12.76 -13.25
CA THR A 60 -8.80 13.90 -14.08
C THR A 60 -8.98 13.60 -15.57
#